data_AF-A0A969FC40-F1
#
_entry.id   AF-A0A969FC40-F1
#
_cell.length_a   1.000
_cell.length_b   1.000
_cell.length_c   1.000
_cell.angle_alpha   90.00
_cell.angle_beta   90.00
_cell.angle_gamma   90.00
#
_symmetry.space_group_name_H-M   'P 1'
#
loop_
_entity.id
_entity.type
_entity.pdbx_description
1 polymer ?
#
loop_
_entity_poly.entity_id
_entity_poly.type
_entity_poly.pdbx_seq_one_letter_code
_entity_poly.pdbx_strand_id
1 'polypeptide(L)'
;MRYTMLALLIILPGAAGIAIFGHFALIDWNALQETYQSYEAIAQSSSDLSTLFKAETQQNIHRINLFAEGVWTLLSAILVAIGIHGIFTSI
;
A
#
# COMPACT_ATOMS: atom_id res chain seq x y z
N MET A 1 -4.95 -4.54 -33.10
CA MET A 1 -3.66 -4.82 -32.44
C MET A 1 -3.30 -3.81 -31.34
N ARG A 2 -3.48 -2.49 -31.53
CA ARG A 2 -3.18 -1.50 -30.48
C ARG A 2 -4.02 -1.68 -29.21
N TYR A 3 -5.35 -1.85 -29.34
CA TYR A 3 -6.24 -2.04 -28.19
C TYR A 3 -5.90 -3.29 -27.36
N THR A 4 -5.63 -4.41 -28.03
CA THR A 4 -5.19 -5.65 -27.37
C THR A 4 -3.85 -5.49 -26.66
N MET A 5 -2.93 -4.68 -27.22
CA MET A 5 -1.63 -4.41 -26.61
C MET A 5 -1.77 -3.53 -25.36
N LEU A 6 -2.60 -2.49 -25.40
CA LEU A 6 -2.91 -1.66 -24.23
C LEU A 6 -3.63 -2.48 -23.13
N ALA A 7 -4.57 -3.34 -23.52
CA ALA A 7 -5.27 -4.19 -22.57
C ALA A 7 -4.32 -5.18 -21.86
N LEU A 8 -3.45 -5.87 -22.62
CA LEU A 8 -2.59 -6.92 -22.08
C LEU A 8 -1.34 -6.39 -21.37
N LEU A 9 -0.74 -5.28 -21.83
CA LEU A 9 0.55 -4.81 -21.31
C LEU A 9 0.44 -3.65 -20.33
N ILE A 10 -0.71 -2.95 -20.29
CA ILE A 10 -0.89 -1.77 -19.43
C ILE A 10 -2.03 -2.03 -18.44
N ILE A 11 -3.24 -2.30 -18.96
CA ILE A 11 -4.45 -2.37 -18.13
C ILE A 11 -4.44 -3.59 -17.23
N LEU A 12 -4.17 -4.78 -17.77
CA LEU A 12 -4.14 -6.03 -16.99
C LEU A 12 -3.06 -6.00 -15.90
N PRO A 13 -1.79 -5.66 -16.20
CA PRO A 13 -0.75 -5.55 -15.17
C PRO A 13 -1.06 -4.47 -14.13
N GLY A 14 -1.59 -3.32 -14.54
CA GLY A 14 -2.01 -2.27 -13.62
C GLY A 14 -3.15 -2.72 -12.71
N ALA A 15 -4.17 -3.42 -13.24
CA ALA A 15 -5.27 -3.95 -12.44
C ALA A 15 -4.79 -5.03 -11.45
N ALA A 16 -3.88 -5.90 -11.90
CA ALA A 16 -3.23 -6.88 -11.03
C ALA A 16 -2.42 -6.20 -9.91
N GLY A 17 -1.67 -5.14 -10.24
CA GLY A 17 -0.93 -4.34 -9.26
C GLY A 17 -1.86 -3.71 -8.21
N ILE A 18 -2.97 -3.10 -8.61
CA ILE A 18 -3.97 -2.56 -7.67
C ILE A 18 -4.46 -3.65 -6.72
N ALA A 19 -4.80 -4.83 -7.25
CA ALA A 19 -5.31 -5.93 -6.43
C ALA A 19 -4.27 -6.46 -5.45
N ILE A 20 -3.02 -6.67 -5.89
CA ILE A 20 -1.94 -7.22 -5.07
C ILE A 20 -1.51 -6.20 -4.01
N PHE A 21 -1.08 -5.01 -4.41
CA PHE A 21 -0.57 -4.00 -3.49
C PHE A 21 -1.68 -3.45 -2.59
N GLY A 22 -2.90 -3.31 -3.11
CA GLY A 22 -4.05 -2.90 -2.30
C GLY A 22 -4.41 -3.94 -1.24
N HIS A 23 -4.27 -5.23 -1.54
CA HIS A 23 -4.47 -6.29 -0.56
C HIS A 23 -3.41 -6.25 0.55
N PHE A 24 -2.12 -6.09 0.19
CA PHE A 24 -1.05 -5.98 1.18
C PHE A 24 -1.15 -4.70 2.01
N ALA A 25 -1.55 -3.57 1.40
CA ALA A 25 -1.83 -2.34 2.13
C ALA A 25 -2.90 -2.56 3.22
N LEU A 26 -3.96 -3.31 2.93
CA LEU A 26 -4.99 -3.63 3.94
C LEU A 26 -4.46 -4.53 5.07
N ILE A 27 -3.59 -5.48 4.75
CA ILE A 27 -2.93 -6.33 5.75
C ILE A 27 -2.04 -5.48 6.66
N ASP A 28 -1.17 -4.64 6.09
CA ASP A 28 -0.28 -3.76 6.85
C ASP A 28 -1.05 -2.70 7.64
N TRP A 29 -2.19 -2.23 7.14
CA TRP A 29 -3.09 -1.35 7.88
C TRP A 29 -3.58 -1.99 9.17
N ASN A 30 -4.02 -3.25 9.10
CA ASN A 30 -4.49 -3.98 10.28
C ASN A 30 -3.35 -4.22 11.28
N ALA A 31 -2.18 -4.65 10.81
CA ALA A 31 -1.00 -4.84 11.66
C ALA A 31 -0.53 -3.53 12.31
N LEU A 32 -0.62 -2.42 11.59
CA LEU A 32 -0.33 -1.09 12.12
C LEU A 32 -1.30 -0.72 13.27
N GLN A 33 -2.59 -1.03 13.12
CA GLN A 33 -3.58 -0.72 14.14
C GLN A 33 -3.33 -1.51 15.44
N GLU A 34 -2.97 -2.79 15.33
CA GLU A 34 -2.64 -3.65 16.47
C GLU A 34 -1.38 -3.18 17.20
N THR A 35 -0.32 -2.85 16.43
CA THR A 35 0.94 -2.35 17.00
C THR A 35 0.80 -0.96 17.61
N TYR A 36 -0.09 -0.13 17.07
CA TYR A 36 -0.41 1.18 17.63
C TYR A 36 -1.10 1.08 18.99
N GLN A 37 -2.11 0.21 19.12
CA GLN A 37 -2.77 -0.04 20.40
C GLN A 37 -1.79 -0.59 21.45
N SER A 38 -0.89 -1.48 21.03
CA SER A 38 0.16 -2.02 21.90
C SER A 38 1.13 -0.94 22.36
N TYR A 39 1.56 -0.05 21.45
CA TYR A 39 2.39 1.11 21.79
C TYR A 39 1.69 2.04 22.78
N GLU A 40 0.41 2.35 22.58
CA GLU A 40 -0.36 3.22 23.48
C GLU A 40 -0.45 2.64 24.90
N ALA A 41 -0.70 1.33 25.02
CA ALA A 41 -0.71 0.63 26.31
C ALA A 41 0.67 0.67 27.00
N ILE A 42 1.76 0.49 26.24
CA ILE A 42 3.13 0.57 26.75
C ILE A 42 3.47 2.00 27.15
N ALA A 43 3.09 3.01 26.36
CA ALA A 43 3.35 4.42 26.65
C ALA A 43 2.65 4.89 27.93
N GLN A 44 1.47 4.34 28.23
CA GLN A 44 0.72 4.65 29.46
C GLN A 44 1.22 3.90 30.71
N SER A 45 1.91 2.76 30.55
CA SER A 45 2.30 1.87 31.66
C SER A 45 3.81 1.76 31.91
N SER A 46 4.64 2.09 30.93
CA SER A 46 6.10 1.89 30.98
C SER A 46 6.82 3.10 31.55
N SER A 47 7.69 2.87 32.54
CA SER A 47 8.75 3.81 32.93
C SER A 47 10.07 3.54 32.19
N ASP A 48 10.16 2.45 31.42
CA ASP A 48 11.35 2.07 30.67
C ASP A 48 11.31 2.60 29.24
N LEU A 49 12.25 3.50 28.95
CA LEU A 49 12.42 4.15 27.66
C LEU A 49 12.84 3.15 26.56
N SER A 50 13.58 2.09 26.91
CA SER A 50 14.03 1.09 25.92
C SER A 50 12.85 0.31 25.33
N THR A 51 11.92 -0.10 26.19
CA THR A 51 10.69 -0.78 25.78
C THR A 51 9.81 0.12 24.91
N LEU A 52 9.71 1.41 25.25
CA LEU A 52 8.96 2.38 24.45
C LEU A 52 9.57 2.57 23.04
N PHE A 53 10.89 2.72 22.94
CA PHE A 53 11.58 2.86 21.65
C PHE A 53 11.41 1.64 20.73
N LYS A 54 11.45 0.42 21.29
CA LYS A 54 11.23 -0.80 20.50
C LYS A 54 9.82 -0.84 19.93
N ALA A 55 8.81 -0.52 20.73
CA ALA A 55 7.42 -0.47 20.29
C ALA A 55 7.18 0.61 19.22
N GLU A 56 7.79 1.79 19.37
CA GLU A 56 7.74 2.88 18.40
C GLU A 56 8.35 2.47 17.04
N THR A 57 9.51 1.81 17.09
CA THR A 57 10.18 1.31 15.89
C THR A 57 9.31 0.28 15.16
N GLN A 58 8.65 -0.61 15.90
CA GLN A 58 7.76 -1.63 15.33
C GLN A 58 6.56 -0.99 14.61
N GLN A 59 5.93 0.02 15.20
CA GLN A 59 4.86 0.76 14.54
C GLN A 59 5.35 1.44 13.26
N ASN A 60 6.52 2.08 13.30
CA ASN A 60 7.05 2.80 12.15
C ASN A 60 7.37 1.89 10.96
N ILE A 61 7.78 0.64 11.20
CA ILE A 61 7.96 -0.36 10.13
C ILE A 61 6.64 -0.56 9.37
N HIS A 62 5.54 -0.79 10.07
CA HIS A 62 4.23 -0.98 9.42
C HIS A 62 3.74 0.29 8.72
N ARG A 63 4.03 1.49 9.25
CA ARG A 63 3.70 2.75 8.57
C ARG A 63 4.44 2.91 7.24
N ILE A 64 5.72 2.57 7.21
CA ILE A 64 6.55 2.67 6.00
C ILE A 64 6.09 1.63 4.97
N ASN A 65 5.81 0.40 5.39
CA ASN A 65 5.30 -0.64 4.48
C ASN A 65 3.95 -0.24 3.89
N LEU A 66 2.99 0.15 4.73
CA LEU A 66 1.69 0.63 4.29
C LEU A 66 1.81 1.80 3.31
N PHE A 67 2.73 2.75 3.56
CA PHE A 67 2.99 3.85 2.65
C PHE A 67 3.52 3.35 1.30
N ALA A 68 4.48 2.44 1.30
CA ALA A 68 5.05 1.86 0.08
C ALA A 68 3.98 1.12 -0.73
N GLU A 69 3.17 0.27 -0.09
CA GLU A 69 2.06 -0.45 -0.72
C GLU A 69 1.00 0.51 -1.27
N GLY A 70 0.71 1.60 -0.54
CA GLY A 70 -0.17 2.67 -1.01
C GLY A 70 0.35 3.37 -2.27
N VAL A 71 1.65 3.68 -2.32
CA VAL A 71 2.30 4.27 -3.51
C VAL A 71 2.24 3.30 -4.69
N TRP A 72 2.56 2.03 -4.49
CA TRP A 72 2.50 1.01 -5.55
C TRP A 72 1.09 0.79 -6.08
N THR A 73 0.09 0.79 -5.20
CA THR A 73 -1.33 0.75 -5.57
C THR A 73 -1.71 1.94 -6.43
N LEU A 74 -1.29 3.16 -6.05
CA LEU A 74 -1.59 4.37 -6.81
C LEU A 74 -0.90 4.38 -8.18
N LEU A 75 0.38 4.00 -8.27
CA LEU A 75 1.09 3.87 -9.54
C LEU A 75 0.40 2.87 -10.47
N SER A 76 -0.08 1.76 -9.92
CA SER A 76 -0.84 0.74 -10.66
C SER A 76 -2.17 1.29 -11.18
N ALA A 77 -2.87 2.11 -10.38
CA ALA A 77 -4.08 2.81 -10.80
C ALA A 77 -3.82 3.83 -11.93
N ILE A 78 -2.70 4.57 -11.85
CA ILE A 78 -2.27 5.48 -12.92
C ILE A 78 -2.01 4.71 -14.22
N LEU A 79 -1.34 3.55 -14.15
CA LEU A 79 -1.12 2.71 -15.34
C LEU A 79 -2.45 2.29 -15.98
N VAL A 80 -3.41 1.80 -15.20
CA VAL A 80 -4.75 1.46 -15.70
C VAL A 80 -5.41 2.67 -16.35
N ALA A 81 -5.38 3.83 -15.69
CA ALA A 81 -5.98 5.06 -16.20
C ALA A 81 -5.37 5.49 -17.54
N ILE A 82 -4.05 5.42 -17.69
CA ILE A 82 -3.34 5.70 -18.95
C ILE A 82 -3.76 4.71 -20.03
N GLY A 83 -3.83 3.41 -19.71
CA GLY A 83 -4.25 2.37 -20.65
C GLY A 83 -5.68 2.61 -21.16
N ILE A 84 -6.61 2.89 -20.24
CA ILE A 84 -8.01 3.20 -20.57
C ILE A 84 -8.10 4.48 -21.40
N HIS A 85 -7.41 5.55 -20.97
CA HIS A 85 -7.39 6.81 -21.70
C HIS A 85 -6.90 6.61 -23.14
N GLY A 86 -5.81 5.85 -23.32
CA GLY A 86 -5.27 5.52 -24.63
C GLY A 86 -6.20 4.68 -25.51
N ILE A 87 -7.15 3.93 -24.94
CA ILE A 87 -8.20 3.26 -25.71
C ILE A 87 -9.20 4.29 -26.23
N PHE A 88 -9.65 5.23 -25.39
CA PHE A 88 -10.72 6.17 -25.74
C PHE A 88 -10.28 7.36 -26.59
N THR A 89 -9.06 7.89 -26.42
CA THR A 89 -8.56 9.04 -27.21
C THR A 89 -7.98 8.64 -28.55
N SER A 90 -7.89 7.35 -28.83
CA SER A 90 -7.30 6.83 -30.06
C SER A 90 -8.34 6.36 -31.09
N ILE A 91 -9.61 6.68 -30.83
CA ILE A 91 -10.75 6.70 -31.76
C ILE A 91 -10.67 8.00 -32.57
#